data_AF-A0A947CQX3-F1
#
_entry.id   AF-A0A947CQX3-F1
#
_cell.length_a   1.000
_cell.length_b   1.000
_cell.length_c   1.000
_cell.angle_alpha   90.00
_cell.angle_beta   90.00
_cell.angle_gamma   90.00
#
_symmetry.space_group_name_H-M   'P 1'
#
loop_
_entity.id
_entity.type
_entity.pdbx_description
1 polymer ?
#
loop_
_entity_poly.entity_id
_entity_poly.type
_entity_poly.pdbx_seq_one_letter_code
_entity_poly.pdbx_strand_id
1 'polypeptide(L)'
;MRWIPFTIMVLAGWGCADGSNPVTPGLPDGGPTPDAAVGACSADPCFPGVQCTNTQTGFECGECPAGREGDGVSCVEIDGCAGGPCAAGVACTDVPAPGEGFECGECPSGREGDGQICTEIDGCASDPCAPDVTCNDIPAPGDGYTCGPCPAGYQGDGETCTDIDGCEQPGICFPGVACTDVPAPGTGATCGPCPSGYQGDGTFCDLLCQAQLDLNCGSSISTSTNGLGSQDLIDNWECAPAPLTGRELMFSFTAPSSGIASVAISGLSDDLDLLVIEDTGGICNPADSLGCIFGGYSGNAGTANELARWDAVQGTTYYIVVDGYGDDCGEYTLNVEIFTPCVLDCPEGGVPEGEPPCVDGYIDQFNGGCNSEGWTLVQGDEFGCARICGRSCT
;
A
#
# COMPACT_ATOMS: atom_id res chain seq x y z
N MET A 1 -40.01 -36.20 -12.95
CA MET A 1 -41.34 -36.13 -13.61
C MET A 1 -41.10 -35.99 -15.11
N ARG A 2 -41.83 -36.60 -16.06
CA ARG A 2 -43.14 -37.28 -15.98
C ARG A 2 -43.25 -38.48 -16.98
N TRP A 3 -43.28 -39.71 -16.44
CA TRP A 3 -44.01 -40.92 -16.91
C TRP A 3 -43.57 -41.74 -18.16
N ILE A 4 -43.14 -43.00 -17.90
CA ILE A 4 -43.56 -44.35 -18.41
C ILE A 4 -44.54 -44.49 -19.62
N PRO A 5 -44.66 -45.68 -20.29
CA PRO A 5 -44.21 -47.06 -19.94
C PRO A 5 -43.33 -47.72 -21.08
N PHE A 6 -43.12 -49.04 -21.28
CA PHE A 6 -43.65 -50.31 -20.72
C PHE A 6 -42.64 -51.50 -20.90
N THR A 7 -43.09 -52.76 -20.78
CA THR A 7 -42.35 -54.04 -20.99
C THR A 7 -43.33 -55.10 -21.52
N ILE A 8 -42.88 -56.11 -22.29
CA ILE A 8 -43.54 -57.43 -22.40
C ILE A 8 -42.57 -58.52 -22.91
N MET A 9 -42.89 -59.80 -22.68
CA MET A 9 -42.07 -60.98 -22.98
C MET A 9 -42.98 -62.16 -23.42
N VAL A 10 -42.35 -63.26 -23.86
CA VAL A 10 -42.74 -64.69 -23.89
C VAL A 10 -43.54 -65.34 -25.04
N LEU A 11 -43.08 -66.58 -25.32
CA LEU A 11 -43.75 -67.80 -25.84
C LEU A 11 -43.81 -68.09 -27.36
N ALA A 12 -43.89 -69.39 -27.65
CA ALA A 12 -43.76 -70.04 -28.97
C ALA A 12 -44.69 -71.26 -29.10
N GLY A 13 -44.97 -71.75 -30.32
CA GLY A 13 -45.84 -72.93 -30.52
C GLY A 13 -45.92 -73.52 -31.95
N TRP A 14 -45.27 -74.68 -32.14
CA TRP A 14 -45.73 -75.94 -32.80
C TRP A 14 -46.55 -75.95 -34.14
N GLY A 15 -46.14 -76.81 -35.10
CA GLY A 15 -47.08 -77.72 -35.81
C GLY A 15 -46.97 -77.97 -37.34
N CYS A 16 -46.56 -79.20 -37.73
CA CYS A 16 -46.87 -80.05 -38.92
C CYS A 16 -47.50 -79.47 -40.23
N ALA A 17 -46.94 -79.69 -41.44
CA ALA A 17 -47.03 -80.86 -42.38
C ALA A 17 -48.07 -80.64 -43.53
N ASP A 18 -48.07 -81.23 -44.75
CA ASP A 18 -47.60 -82.54 -45.31
C ASP A 18 -47.10 -82.47 -46.78
N GLY A 19 -46.38 -83.52 -47.24
CA GLY A 19 -46.41 -84.08 -48.62
C GLY A 19 -45.51 -83.47 -49.72
N SER A 20 -44.96 -84.21 -50.71
CA SER A 20 -44.98 -85.66 -51.02
C SER A 20 -43.74 -86.09 -51.86
N ASN A 21 -43.58 -87.39 -52.18
CA ASN A 21 -42.36 -88.05 -52.75
C ASN A 21 -42.68 -88.77 -54.08
N PRO A 22 -41.75 -88.95 -55.06
CA PRO A 22 -41.28 -90.34 -55.33
C PRO A 22 -39.84 -90.57 -55.93
N VAL A 23 -38.95 -91.21 -55.16
CA VAL A 23 -38.32 -92.55 -55.39
C VAL A 23 -37.54 -92.91 -56.72
N THR A 24 -36.18 -92.95 -56.64
CA THR A 24 -35.19 -93.87 -57.34
C THR A 24 -34.96 -93.79 -58.88
N PRO A 25 -34.04 -94.57 -59.55
CA PRO A 25 -32.92 -95.46 -59.09
C PRO A 25 -31.54 -95.31 -59.82
N GLY A 26 -30.48 -95.99 -59.33
CA GLY A 26 -29.51 -96.70 -60.21
C GLY A 26 -28.00 -96.32 -60.22
N LEU A 27 -27.13 -97.35 -60.15
CA LEU A 27 -25.69 -97.39 -60.55
C LEU A 27 -25.58 -97.91 -62.02
N PRO A 28 -24.41 -98.08 -62.72
CA PRO A 28 -23.01 -98.11 -62.23
C PRO A 28 -21.91 -97.52 -63.17
N ASP A 29 -20.64 -97.77 -62.78
CA ASP A 29 -19.41 -98.01 -63.58
C ASP A 29 -18.84 -96.99 -64.60
N GLY A 30 -17.48 -96.96 -64.62
CA GLY A 30 -16.71 -96.83 -65.87
C GLY A 30 -16.00 -95.50 -66.12
N GLY A 31 -14.68 -95.45 -65.88
CA GLY A 31 -13.81 -94.42 -66.48
C GLY A 31 -13.60 -94.63 -67.98
N PRO A 32 -12.97 -93.67 -68.68
CA PRO A 32 -11.51 -93.76 -68.73
C PRO A 32 -10.73 -92.44 -68.59
N THR A 33 -9.45 -92.61 -68.26
CA THR A 33 -8.34 -91.64 -68.35
C THR A 33 -7.90 -91.39 -69.81
N PRO A 34 -6.93 -90.49 -70.07
CA PRO A 34 -6.57 -89.25 -69.36
C PRO A 34 -6.56 -88.04 -70.31
N ASP A 35 -7.02 -86.87 -69.86
CA ASP A 35 -6.85 -85.62 -70.61
C ASP A 35 -6.29 -84.50 -69.72
N ALA A 36 -5.84 -83.41 -70.36
CA ALA A 36 -4.91 -82.40 -69.87
C ALA A 36 -5.03 -82.05 -68.37
N ALA A 37 -3.88 -81.94 -67.71
CA ALA A 37 -3.78 -81.52 -66.32
C ALA A 37 -4.37 -80.11 -66.12
N VAL A 38 -5.61 -80.08 -65.65
CA VAL A 38 -6.26 -78.90 -65.08
C VAL A 38 -5.46 -78.57 -63.81
N GLY A 39 -4.52 -77.63 -63.94
CA GLY A 39 -3.62 -77.26 -62.85
C GLY A 39 -4.40 -76.79 -61.64
N ALA A 40 -4.00 -77.20 -60.43
CA ALA A 40 -4.73 -76.97 -59.19
C ALA A 40 -5.06 -75.49 -58.92
N CYS A 41 -4.30 -74.54 -59.48
CA CYS A 41 -4.63 -73.11 -59.45
C CYS A 41 -5.93 -72.72 -60.16
N SER A 42 -6.51 -73.56 -61.03
CA SER A 42 -7.76 -73.24 -61.75
C SER A 42 -9.02 -73.34 -60.88
N ALA A 43 -8.87 -73.69 -59.60
CA ALA A 43 -9.93 -73.67 -58.61
C ALA A 43 -9.87 -72.42 -57.70
N ASP A 44 -9.05 -71.43 -58.09
CA ASP A 44 -8.72 -70.21 -57.33
C ASP A 44 -8.43 -70.48 -55.84
N PRO A 45 -7.47 -71.38 -55.51
CA PRO A 45 -7.26 -71.86 -54.13
C PRO A 45 -6.43 -70.90 -53.24
N CYS A 46 -5.92 -69.80 -53.79
CA CYS A 46 -5.17 -68.78 -53.06
C CYS A 46 -6.05 -67.58 -52.71
N PHE A 47 -5.64 -66.79 -51.72
CA PHE A 47 -6.35 -65.59 -51.32
C PHE A 47 -6.48 -64.59 -52.48
N PRO A 48 -7.61 -63.86 -52.64
CA PRO A 48 -7.81 -62.94 -53.76
C PRO A 48 -6.68 -61.93 -53.96
N GLY A 49 -6.04 -61.97 -55.13
CA GLY A 49 -4.89 -61.13 -55.50
C GLY A 49 -3.52 -61.82 -55.37
N VAL A 50 -3.42 -62.90 -54.60
CA VAL A 50 -2.19 -63.70 -54.47
C VAL A 50 -1.91 -64.47 -55.76
N GLN A 51 -0.63 -64.55 -56.15
CA GLN A 51 -0.22 -65.34 -57.31
C GLN A 51 -0.22 -66.83 -56.98
N CYS A 52 -0.95 -67.64 -57.75
CA CYS A 52 -0.94 -69.10 -57.62
C CYS A 52 0.01 -69.74 -58.64
N THR A 53 0.92 -70.58 -58.17
CA THR A 53 1.84 -71.37 -59.01
C THR A 53 1.46 -72.85 -58.96
N ASN A 54 1.30 -73.48 -60.12
CA ASN A 54 1.08 -74.94 -60.17
C ASN A 54 2.40 -75.68 -59.91
N THR A 55 2.42 -76.58 -58.94
CA THR A 55 3.58 -77.40 -58.57
C THR A 55 3.38 -78.85 -59.00
N GLN A 56 4.45 -79.65 -59.00
CA GLN A 56 4.36 -81.07 -59.39
C GLN A 56 3.49 -81.92 -58.43
N THR A 57 3.17 -81.38 -57.25
CA THR A 57 2.36 -82.03 -56.20
C THR A 57 1.03 -81.32 -55.92
N GLY A 58 0.71 -80.22 -56.62
CA GLY A 58 -0.51 -79.44 -56.38
C GLY A 58 -0.39 -77.98 -56.82
N PHE A 59 -0.57 -77.06 -55.87
CA PHE A 59 -0.37 -75.63 -56.04
C PHE A 59 0.51 -75.08 -54.90
N GLU A 60 0.98 -73.85 -55.08
CA GLU A 60 1.71 -73.05 -54.11
C GLU A 60 1.25 -71.60 -54.28
N CYS A 61 0.92 -70.93 -53.17
CA CYS A 61 0.51 -69.54 -53.17
C CYS A 61 1.71 -68.65 -52.85
N GLY A 62 1.79 -67.49 -53.50
CA GLY A 62 2.74 -66.44 -53.13
C GLY A 62 2.39 -65.78 -51.80
N GLU A 63 3.17 -64.76 -51.45
CA GLU A 63 2.95 -63.94 -50.25
C GLU A 63 1.57 -63.25 -50.29
N CYS A 64 1.02 -62.98 -49.10
CA CYS A 64 -0.24 -62.26 -48.96
C CYS A 64 -0.15 -60.83 -49.53
N PRO A 65 -1.28 -60.20 -49.92
CA PRO A 65 -1.29 -58.79 -50.32
C PRO A 65 -0.79 -57.89 -49.17
N ALA A 66 -0.15 -56.76 -49.48
CA ALA A 66 0.31 -55.78 -48.49
C ALA A 66 -0.79 -55.43 -47.47
N GLY A 67 -0.39 -55.24 -46.21
CA GLY A 67 -1.31 -55.10 -45.08
C GLY A 67 -1.89 -56.41 -44.53
N ARG A 68 -1.44 -57.58 -45.03
CA ARG A 68 -1.94 -58.88 -44.60
C ARG A 68 -0.85 -59.90 -44.31
N GLU A 69 -1.05 -60.69 -43.26
CA GLU A 69 -0.21 -61.86 -42.93
C GLU A 69 -0.99 -63.18 -43.14
N GLY A 70 -0.24 -64.26 -43.38
CA GLY A 70 -0.82 -65.57 -43.65
C GLY A 70 0.06 -66.48 -44.51
N ASP A 71 -0.56 -67.54 -45.06
CA ASP A 71 0.10 -68.59 -45.86
C ASP A 71 -0.19 -68.48 -47.38
N GLY A 72 -0.75 -67.35 -47.81
CA GLY A 72 -1.18 -67.11 -49.20
C GLY A 72 -2.50 -67.81 -49.58
N VAL A 73 -2.99 -68.75 -48.78
CA VAL A 73 -4.34 -69.37 -48.91
C VAL A 73 -5.31 -68.61 -48.01
N SER A 74 -4.92 -68.35 -46.77
CA SER A 74 -5.63 -67.51 -45.81
C SER A 74 -4.76 -66.30 -45.45
N CYS A 75 -5.29 -65.09 -45.66
CA CYS A 75 -4.60 -63.83 -45.37
C CYS A 75 -5.50 -62.92 -44.52
N VAL A 76 -5.11 -62.63 -43.29
CA VAL A 76 -5.81 -61.71 -42.37
C VAL A 76 -5.16 -60.32 -42.40
N GLU A 77 -5.87 -59.26 -42.00
CA GLU A 77 -5.23 -57.95 -41.78
C GLU A 77 -4.12 -58.08 -40.71
N ILE A 78 -3.03 -57.33 -40.85
CA ILE A 78 -2.03 -57.18 -39.79
C ILE A 78 -2.53 -56.12 -38.81
N ASP A 79 -2.96 -56.53 -37.61
CA ASP A 79 -3.34 -55.60 -36.54
C ASP A 79 -2.09 -54.94 -35.94
N GLY A 80 -1.77 -53.74 -36.40
CA GLY A 80 -0.64 -52.94 -35.91
C GLY A 80 -0.80 -52.51 -34.44
N CYS A 81 -2.03 -52.50 -33.91
CA CYS A 81 -2.32 -52.13 -32.53
C CYS A 81 -2.24 -53.30 -31.55
N ALA A 82 -2.20 -54.57 -32.02
CA ALA A 82 -2.18 -55.77 -31.17
C ALA A 82 -1.00 -55.82 -30.17
N GLY A 83 0.10 -55.14 -30.47
CA GLY A 83 1.26 -55.02 -29.57
C GLY A 83 1.12 -53.97 -28.46
N GLY A 84 0.07 -53.14 -28.49
CA GLY A 84 -0.08 -51.95 -27.64
C GLY A 84 1.05 -50.92 -27.82
N PRO A 85 1.33 -50.43 -29.05
CA PRO A 85 2.50 -49.60 -29.33
C PRO A 85 2.39 -48.15 -28.84
N CYS A 86 1.17 -47.66 -28.60
CA CYS A 86 0.93 -46.29 -28.13
C CYS A 86 1.09 -46.16 -26.60
N ALA A 87 1.40 -44.95 -26.13
CA ALA A 87 1.56 -44.66 -24.71
C ALA A 87 0.27 -44.91 -23.90
N ALA A 88 0.42 -45.15 -22.59
CA ALA A 88 -0.70 -45.45 -21.71
C ALA A 88 -1.74 -44.30 -21.68
N GLY A 89 -2.96 -44.59 -22.16
CA GLY A 89 -4.05 -43.61 -22.28
C GLY A 89 -4.22 -43.01 -23.68
N VAL A 90 -3.30 -43.25 -24.61
CA VAL A 90 -3.40 -42.84 -26.02
C VAL A 90 -4.24 -43.87 -26.81
N ALA A 91 -5.03 -43.37 -27.76
CA ALA A 91 -5.77 -44.23 -28.69
C ALA A 91 -4.84 -44.75 -29.81
N CYS A 92 -4.91 -46.05 -30.12
CA CYS A 92 -4.24 -46.65 -31.27
C CYS A 92 -5.27 -46.86 -32.39
N THR A 93 -4.91 -46.51 -33.62
CA THR A 93 -5.70 -46.75 -34.84
C THR A 93 -4.89 -47.62 -35.78
N ASP A 94 -5.45 -48.76 -36.18
CA ASP A 94 -4.82 -49.69 -37.13
C ASP A 94 -4.88 -49.13 -38.57
N VAL A 95 -3.86 -49.38 -39.39
CA VAL A 95 -3.81 -48.92 -40.78
C VAL A 95 -4.32 -50.02 -41.71
N PRO A 96 -5.55 -49.93 -42.26
CA PRO A 96 -6.17 -51.03 -42.99
C PRO A 96 -5.48 -51.34 -44.33
N ALA A 97 -5.51 -52.61 -44.75
CA ALA A 97 -4.91 -53.03 -46.01
C ALA A 97 -5.47 -52.25 -47.23
N PRO A 98 -4.62 -51.83 -48.19
CA PRO A 98 -3.24 -52.28 -48.41
C PRO A 98 -2.15 -51.45 -47.70
N GLY A 99 -2.49 -50.65 -46.68
CA GLY A 99 -1.50 -50.04 -45.80
C GLY A 99 -0.97 -51.03 -44.75
N GLU A 100 0.10 -50.63 -44.05
CA GLU A 100 0.74 -51.41 -42.98
C GLU A 100 1.12 -50.48 -41.83
N GLY A 101 0.92 -50.93 -40.58
CA GLY A 101 1.30 -50.19 -39.37
C GLY A 101 0.11 -49.67 -38.56
N PHE A 102 0.37 -48.66 -37.73
CA PHE A 102 -0.61 -48.05 -36.82
C PHE A 102 -0.37 -46.55 -36.72
N GLU A 103 -1.39 -45.81 -36.30
CA GLU A 103 -1.32 -44.40 -35.93
C GLU A 103 -1.70 -44.23 -34.45
N CYS A 104 -0.87 -43.52 -33.68
CA CYS A 104 -1.20 -43.14 -32.30
C CYS A 104 -1.84 -41.75 -32.27
N GLY A 105 -2.84 -41.58 -31.41
CA GLY A 105 -3.45 -40.29 -31.14
C GLY A 105 -2.56 -39.35 -30.30
N GLU A 106 -3.11 -38.19 -29.97
CA GLU A 106 -2.45 -37.20 -29.12
C GLU A 106 -2.19 -37.74 -27.69
N CYS A 107 -1.14 -37.23 -27.04
CA CYS A 107 -0.82 -37.57 -25.66
C CYS A 107 -1.92 -37.10 -24.67
N PRO A 108 -2.07 -37.75 -23.50
CA PRO A 108 -3.00 -37.29 -22.46
C PRO A 108 -2.63 -35.90 -21.94
N SER A 109 -3.61 -35.17 -21.39
CA SER A 109 -3.37 -33.83 -20.79
C SER A 109 -2.20 -33.83 -19.80
N GLY A 110 -1.37 -32.78 -19.84
CA GLY A 110 -0.12 -32.68 -19.09
C GLY A 110 1.06 -33.45 -19.69
N ARG A 111 0.92 -33.93 -20.94
CA ARG A 111 1.97 -34.71 -21.62
C ARG A 111 2.16 -34.31 -23.08
N GLU A 112 3.42 -34.31 -23.51
CA GLU A 112 3.83 -34.06 -24.90
C GLU A 112 4.59 -35.25 -25.49
N GLY A 113 4.61 -35.34 -26.82
CA GLY A 113 5.30 -36.40 -27.55
C GLY A 113 4.57 -36.83 -28.84
N ASP A 114 4.83 -38.04 -29.31
CA ASP A 114 4.36 -38.57 -30.61
C ASP A 114 3.21 -39.60 -30.46
N GLY A 115 2.62 -39.72 -29.27
CA GLY A 115 1.59 -40.71 -28.96
C GLY A 115 2.11 -42.13 -28.70
N GLN A 116 3.34 -42.47 -29.11
CA GLN A 116 4.05 -43.69 -28.69
C GLN A 116 4.83 -43.44 -27.40
N ILE A 117 5.47 -42.28 -27.31
CA ILE A 117 6.18 -41.76 -26.15
C ILE A 117 5.47 -40.48 -25.73
N CYS A 118 5.07 -40.39 -24.46
CA CYS A 118 4.42 -39.21 -23.88
C CYS A 118 5.08 -38.81 -22.55
N THR A 119 6.03 -37.87 -22.62
CA THR A 119 6.69 -37.28 -21.44
C THR A 119 5.78 -36.26 -20.76
N GLU A 120 6.04 -35.98 -19.48
CA GLU A 120 5.37 -34.90 -18.74
C GLU A 120 5.79 -33.55 -19.33
N ILE A 121 4.85 -32.60 -19.45
CA ILE A 121 5.17 -31.22 -19.81
C ILE A 121 5.77 -30.57 -18.57
N ASP A 122 7.03 -30.09 -18.66
CA ASP A 122 7.66 -29.29 -17.60
C ASP A 122 7.31 -27.82 -17.82
N GLY A 123 6.29 -27.33 -17.10
CA GLY A 123 5.85 -25.94 -17.17
C GLY A 123 6.89 -24.94 -16.67
N CYS A 124 7.91 -25.38 -15.93
CA CYS A 124 9.00 -24.55 -15.44
C CYS A 124 10.22 -24.51 -16.38
N ALA A 125 10.26 -25.32 -17.44
CA ALA A 125 11.43 -25.47 -18.33
C ALA A 125 11.86 -24.19 -19.08
N SER A 126 11.03 -23.13 -19.08
CA SER A 126 11.34 -21.82 -19.67
C SER A 126 11.70 -20.74 -18.64
N ASP A 127 11.93 -21.10 -17.37
CA ASP A 127 12.10 -20.17 -16.24
C ASP A 127 11.04 -19.03 -16.22
N PRO A 128 9.73 -19.36 -16.18
CA PRO A 128 8.66 -18.38 -16.40
C PRO A 128 8.42 -17.40 -15.24
N CYS A 129 8.95 -17.71 -14.04
CA CYS A 129 8.80 -16.88 -12.86
C CYS A 129 9.88 -15.78 -12.78
N ALA A 130 9.59 -14.72 -12.04
CA ALA A 130 10.55 -13.65 -11.79
C ALA A 130 11.84 -14.16 -11.09
N PRO A 131 12.98 -13.45 -11.24
CA PRO A 131 14.23 -13.83 -10.55
C PRO A 131 14.04 -14.07 -9.06
N ASP A 132 14.70 -15.13 -8.55
CA ASP A 132 14.62 -15.64 -7.18
C ASP A 132 13.22 -16.07 -6.69
N VAL A 133 12.18 -16.09 -7.56
CA VAL A 133 10.88 -16.72 -7.29
C VAL A 133 10.93 -18.21 -7.60
N THR A 134 10.35 -19.04 -6.73
CA THR A 134 10.25 -20.49 -6.96
C THR A 134 9.14 -20.81 -7.96
N CYS A 135 9.50 -21.41 -9.10
CA CYS A 135 8.54 -22.05 -10.01
C CYS A 135 8.13 -23.43 -9.47
N ASN A 136 6.85 -23.78 -9.59
CA ASN A 136 6.32 -25.09 -9.26
C ASN A 136 5.51 -25.60 -10.45
N ASP A 137 5.95 -26.71 -11.04
CA ASP A 137 5.28 -27.39 -12.15
C ASP A 137 3.91 -27.98 -11.73
N ILE A 138 2.95 -28.05 -12.65
CA ILE A 138 1.62 -28.63 -12.40
C ILE A 138 1.58 -30.06 -13.00
N PRO A 139 1.75 -31.12 -12.19
CA PRO A 139 1.89 -32.48 -12.70
C PRO A 139 0.64 -33.01 -13.41
N ALA A 140 0.84 -33.92 -14.35
CA ALA A 140 -0.20 -34.50 -15.18
C ALA A 140 -1.28 -35.21 -14.31
N PRO A 141 -2.59 -35.02 -14.59
CA PRO A 141 -3.16 -34.50 -15.84
C PRO A 141 -3.39 -32.97 -15.87
N GLY A 142 -2.80 -32.21 -14.94
CA GLY A 142 -2.70 -30.75 -15.08
C GLY A 142 -1.69 -30.35 -16.16
N ASP A 143 -1.58 -29.05 -16.42
CA ASP A 143 -0.70 -28.45 -17.43
C ASP A 143 -0.34 -27.03 -16.99
N GLY A 144 0.84 -26.54 -17.36
CA GLY A 144 1.40 -25.26 -16.92
C GLY A 144 2.12 -25.30 -15.57
N TYR A 145 2.28 -24.14 -14.95
CA TYR A 145 3.08 -23.92 -13.73
C TYR A 145 2.37 -22.96 -12.76
N THR A 146 2.92 -22.82 -11.55
CA THR A 146 2.58 -21.75 -10.59
C THR A 146 3.84 -21.14 -9.99
N CYS A 147 3.94 -19.81 -10.01
CA CYS A 147 5.00 -19.08 -9.33
C CYS A 147 4.72 -18.88 -7.83
N GLY A 148 5.79 -18.85 -7.03
CA GLY A 148 5.74 -18.44 -5.62
C GLY A 148 5.52 -16.93 -5.45
N PRO A 149 5.43 -16.45 -4.20
CA PRO A 149 5.37 -15.01 -3.92
C PRO A 149 6.67 -14.31 -4.36
N CYS A 150 6.55 -13.02 -4.71
CA CYS A 150 7.71 -12.18 -4.99
C CYS A 150 8.69 -12.07 -3.81
N PRO A 151 9.99 -11.79 -4.04
CA PRO A 151 10.96 -11.62 -2.96
C PRO A 151 10.67 -10.39 -2.09
N ALA A 152 11.30 -10.29 -0.92
CA ALA A 152 11.16 -9.13 -0.05
C ALA A 152 11.58 -7.83 -0.78
N GLY A 153 10.79 -6.77 -0.63
CA GLY A 153 10.90 -5.52 -1.38
C GLY A 153 10.09 -5.47 -2.68
N TYR A 154 9.57 -6.61 -3.17
CA TYR A 154 8.83 -6.67 -4.44
C TYR A 154 7.35 -7.03 -4.26
N GLN A 155 6.52 -6.50 -5.16
CA GLN A 155 5.09 -6.82 -5.31
C GLN A 155 4.79 -7.35 -6.72
N GLY A 156 3.74 -8.16 -6.84
CA GLY A 156 3.32 -8.76 -8.12
C GLY A 156 2.67 -10.13 -7.93
N ASP A 157 2.67 -10.93 -9.00
CA ASP A 157 2.04 -12.25 -9.08
C ASP A 157 3.06 -13.42 -9.03
N GLY A 158 4.35 -13.11 -9.10
CA GLY A 158 5.44 -14.11 -9.13
C GLY A 158 5.97 -14.42 -10.53
N GLU A 159 5.22 -14.11 -11.60
CA GLU A 159 5.73 -14.04 -12.98
C GLU A 159 6.37 -12.66 -13.20
N THR A 160 5.65 -11.61 -12.82
CA THR A 160 6.14 -10.24 -12.76
C THR A 160 6.27 -9.82 -11.30
N CYS A 161 7.44 -9.32 -10.92
CA CYS A 161 7.72 -8.72 -9.62
C CYS A 161 8.36 -7.34 -9.82
N THR A 162 7.73 -6.29 -9.31
CA THR A 162 8.20 -4.90 -9.37
C THR A 162 8.53 -4.40 -7.97
N ASP A 163 9.36 -3.34 -7.87
CA ASP A 163 9.63 -2.63 -6.62
C ASP A 163 8.33 -2.24 -5.89
N ILE A 164 8.36 -2.22 -4.55
CA ILE A 164 7.30 -1.63 -3.72
C ILE A 164 7.69 -0.17 -3.44
N ASP A 165 7.19 0.76 -4.26
CA ASP A 165 7.42 2.19 -4.07
C ASP A 165 6.93 2.64 -2.68
N GLY A 166 7.89 2.91 -1.80
CA GLY A 166 7.64 3.37 -0.44
C GLY A 166 7.04 4.78 -0.37
N CYS A 167 7.17 5.59 -1.43
CA CYS A 167 6.63 6.94 -1.51
C CYS A 167 5.16 6.99 -1.97
N GLU A 168 4.60 5.89 -2.51
CA GLU A 168 3.15 5.79 -2.77
C GLU A 168 2.34 5.55 -1.47
N GLN A 169 2.98 5.20 -0.35
CA GLN A 169 2.29 4.97 0.92
C GLN A 169 1.96 6.29 1.65
N PRO A 170 0.72 6.48 2.13
CA PRO A 170 0.29 7.75 2.71
C PRO A 170 0.93 8.00 4.09
N GLY A 171 1.43 9.21 4.31
CA GLY A 171 1.98 9.65 5.61
C GLY A 171 3.42 9.24 5.88
N ILE A 172 4.16 8.79 4.87
CA ILE A 172 5.58 8.40 4.98
C ILE A 172 6.51 9.59 5.24
N CYS A 173 6.31 10.70 4.52
CA CYS A 173 7.02 11.96 4.73
C CYS A 173 6.02 13.09 5.03
N PHE A 174 6.49 14.11 5.73
CA PHE A 174 5.73 15.34 6.01
C PHE A 174 5.35 16.06 4.70
N PRO A 175 4.16 16.72 4.60
CA PRO A 175 3.74 17.41 3.39
C PRO A 175 4.77 18.42 2.85
N GLY A 176 5.14 18.27 1.58
CA GLY A 176 6.14 19.11 0.92
C GLY A 176 7.60 18.67 1.11
N VAL A 177 7.88 17.67 1.94
CA VAL A 177 9.19 17.02 2.00
C VAL A 177 9.40 16.11 0.78
N ALA A 178 10.59 16.14 0.21
CA ALA A 178 10.96 15.23 -0.87
C ALA A 178 11.10 13.80 -0.33
N CYS A 179 10.30 12.87 -0.86
CA CYS A 179 10.42 11.45 -0.60
C CYS A 179 11.43 10.81 -1.58
N THR A 180 12.16 9.79 -1.14
CA THR A 180 13.03 8.96 -1.98
C THR A 180 12.92 7.51 -1.51
N ASP A 181 12.39 6.65 -2.38
CA ASP A 181 12.22 5.22 -2.15
C ASP A 181 13.51 4.50 -1.71
N VAL A 182 13.36 3.37 -1.01
CA VAL A 182 14.47 2.44 -0.65
C VAL A 182 14.35 1.18 -1.51
N PRO A 183 15.09 1.09 -2.64
CA PRO A 183 14.89 0.04 -3.63
C PRO A 183 15.02 -1.38 -3.08
N ALA A 184 14.26 -2.30 -3.66
CA ALA A 184 14.31 -3.71 -3.31
C ALA A 184 15.74 -4.30 -3.34
N PRO A 185 16.11 -5.18 -2.39
CA PRO A 185 15.25 -5.83 -1.39
C PRO A 185 15.01 -5.00 -0.11
N GLY A 186 15.22 -3.68 -0.15
CA GLY A 186 14.69 -2.76 0.86
C GLY A 186 13.16 -2.67 0.84
N THR A 187 12.61 -1.89 1.78
CA THR A 187 11.16 -1.60 1.87
C THR A 187 10.94 -0.23 2.51
N GLY A 188 10.00 0.55 1.98
CA GLY A 188 9.69 1.89 2.50
C GLY A 188 10.56 2.97 1.86
N ALA A 189 10.57 4.17 2.43
CA ALA A 189 11.28 5.31 1.85
C ALA A 189 12.14 6.06 2.87
N THR A 190 12.93 7.00 2.35
CA THR A 190 13.66 8.02 3.09
C THR A 190 13.10 9.40 2.78
N CYS A 191 13.06 10.27 3.79
CA CYS A 191 12.57 11.64 3.65
C CYS A 191 13.73 12.63 3.62
N GLY A 192 13.59 13.68 2.81
CA GLY A 192 14.48 14.83 2.79
C GLY A 192 14.35 15.72 4.03
N PRO A 193 15.07 16.85 4.08
CA PRO A 193 14.89 17.82 5.14
C PRO A 193 13.49 18.44 5.14
N CYS A 194 13.04 18.90 6.31
CA CYS A 194 11.80 19.64 6.47
C CYS A 194 11.74 20.91 5.60
N PRO A 195 10.54 21.43 5.27
CA PRO A 195 10.38 22.67 4.51
C PRO A 195 10.99 23.88 5.25
N SER A 196 11.25 24.96 4.51
CA SER A 196 11.69 26.23 5.10
C SER A 196 10.76 26.67 6.22
N GLY A 197 11.32 26.90 7.40
CA GLY A 197 10.58 27.28 8.60
C GLY A 197 10.15 26.11 9.50
N TYR A 198 10.47 24.87 9.15
CA TYR A 198 10.20 23.69 9.97
C TYR A 198 11.50 22.98 10.38
N GLN A 199 11.47 22.26 11.50
CA GLN A 199 12.57 21.41 11.98
C GLN A 199 12.08 20.00 12.32
N GLY A 200 12.89 18.99 12.05
CA GLY A 200 12.54 17.59 12.30
C GLY A 200 13.40 16.64 11.46
N ASP A 201 12.88 15.44 11.20
CA ASP A 201 13.57 14.39 10.43
C ASP A 201 12.99 14.17 9.02
N GLY A 202 11.97 14.93 8.63
CA GLY A 202 11.29 14.81 7.33
C GLY A 202 10.11 13.84 7.32
N THR A 203 9.99 12.95 8.32
CA THR A 203 8.76 12.20 8.62
C THR A 203 7.88 13.02 9.56
N PHE A 204 8.50 13.63 10.59
CA PHE A 204 7.93 14.68 11.43
C PHE A 204 8.68 15.98 11.19
N CYS A 205 7.94 17.10 11.19
CA CYS A 205 8.45 18.45 11.00
C CYS A 205 7.59 19.42 11.82
N ASP A 206 8.17 19.99 12.86
CA ASP A 206 7.54 20.97 13.74
C ASP A 206 7.83 22.39 13.23
N LEU A 207 6.84 23.28 13.30
CA LEU A 207 6.97 24.68 12.87
C LEU A 207 7.89 25.46 13.82
N LEU A 208 8.82 26.23 13.28
CA LEU A 208 9.74 27.08 14.07
C LEU A 208 9.19 28.49 14.29
N CYS A 209 9.40 29.01 15.49
CA CYS A 209 9.11 30.39 15.86
C CYS A 209 10.02 31.37 15.09
N GLN A 210 9.43 32.20 14.22
CA GLN A 210 10.16 33.13 13.34
C GLN A 210 10.14 34.57 13.86
N ALA A 211 10.78 34.82 15.00
CA ALA A 211 10.91 36.17 15.54
C ALA A 211 11.64 37.12 14.57
N GLN A 212 11.01 38.25 14.24
CA GLN A 212 11.56 39.30 13.38
C GLN A 212 12.67 40.09 14.10
N LEU A 213 12.50 40.32 15.40
CA LEU A 213 13.37 41.17 16.23
C LEU A 213 13.38 40.67 17.69
N ASP A 214 14.56 40.77 18.32
CA ASP A 214 14.73 40.57 19.75
C ASP A 214 14.42 41.86 20.53
N LEU A 215 13.39 41.82 21.36
CA LEU A 215 12.98 42.94 22.21
C LEU A 215 13.79 42.94 23.51
N ASN A 216 14.14 44.16 23.94
CA ASN A 216 14.75 44.41 25.24
C ASN A 216 13.68 44.98 26.19
N CYS A 217 13.90 44.89 27.49
CA CYS A 217 13.06 45.58 28.48
C CYS A 217 13.00 47.09 28.19
N GLY A 218 11.82 47.71 28.30
CA GLY A 218 11.61 49.12 27.97
C GLY A 218 11.60 49.42 26.47
N SER A 219 11.56 48.41 25.59
CA SER A 219 11.40 48.65 24.15
C SER A 219 10.01 49.21 23.85
N SER A 220 9.99 50.26 23.04
CA SER A 220 8.78 50.84 22.45
C SER A 220 8.99 50.92 20.94
N ILE A 221 8.17 50.20 20.16
CA ILE A 221 8.28 50.12 18.70
C ILE A 221 6.92 50.36 18.04
N SER A 222 6.89 51.14 16.96
CA SER A 222 5.73 51.25 16.08
C SER A 222 5.99 50.44 14.81
N THR A 223 5.10 49.51 14.49
CA THR A 223 5.24 48.54 13.38
C THR A 223 3.86 48.05 12.93
N SER A 224 3.82 47.04 12.06
CA SER A 224 2.61 46.65 11.33
C SER A 224 2.59 45.15 11.07
N THR A 225 1.43 44.49 11.20
CA THR A 225 1.25 43.12 10.66
C THR A 225 1.19 43.10 9.13
N ASN A 226 1.14 44.26 8.46
CA ASN A 226 1.44 44.39 7.03
C ASN A 226 2.92 44.72 6.71
N GLY A 227 3.80 44.63 7.72
CA GLY A 227 5.23 44.93 7.62
C GLY A 227 6.08 43.86 6.91
N LEU A 228 7.38 44.13 6.80
CA LEU A 228 8.36 43.13 6.36
C LEU A 228 8.68 42.19 7.54
N GLY A 229 8.48 40.89 7.33
CA GLY A 229 8.72 39.85 8.34
C GLY A 229 7.43 39.28 8.94
N SER A 230 6.28 39.91 8.71
CA SER A 230 4.98 39.32 9.01
C SER A 230 4.76 38.05 8.20
N GLN A 231 4.03 37.11 8.77
CA GLN A 231 3.77 35.79 8.21
C GLN A 231 2.27 35.58 8.04
N ASP A 232 1.86 34.35 7.74
CA ASP A 232 0.47 33.95 7.43
C ASP A 232 0.47 32.41 7.57
N LEU A 233 0.83 31.90 8.76
CA LEU A 233 1.17 30.48 9.00
C LEU A 233 0.45 29.81 10.19
N ILE A 234 -0.10 30.56 11.15
CA ILE A 234 -0.56 30.02 12.44
C ILE A 234 -2.00 30.45 12.80
N ASP A 235 -2.97 29.96 12.03
CA ASP A 235 -4.42 30.26 12.20
C ASP A 235 -5.00 30.03 13.61
N ASN A 236 -4.42 29.13 14.41
CA ASN A 236 -5.10 28.53 15.57
C ASN A 236 -4.16 28.32 16.77
N TRP A 237 -3.98 29.36 17.57
CA TRP A 237 -3.24 29.29 18.84
C TRP A 237 -4.09 28.64 19.95
N GLU A 238 -3.58 27.63 20.67
CA GLU A 238 -4.32 27.02 21.79
C GLU A 238 -4.63 28.02 22.94
N CYS A 239 -3.82 29.06 23.11
CA CYS A 239 -4.09 30.14 24.06
C CYS A 239 -5.19 31.12 23.62
N ALA A 240 -5.60 31.12 22.36
CA ALA A 240 -6.70 31.93 21.85
C ALA A 240 -8.04 31.16 21.89
N PRO A 241 -9.16 31.78 22.29
CA PRO A 241 -10.47 31.14 22.34
C PRO A 241 -11.15 31.01 20.96
N ALA A 242 -10.54 31.58 19.92
CA ALA A 242 -10.97 31.56 18.53
C ALA A 242 -9.74 31.59 17.59
N PRO A 243 -9.87 31.14 16.33
CA PRO A 243 -8.81 31.27 15.34
C PRO A 243 -8.45 32.74 15.07
N LEU A 244 -7.16 32.99 14.90
CA LEU A 244 -6.56 34.26 14.48
C LEU A 244 -5.97 34.00 13.09
N THR A 245 -6.76 34.30 12.06
CA THR A 245 -6.45 33.96 10.66
C THR A 245 -5.85 35.14 9.89
N GLY A 246 -5.31 36.11 10.63
CA GLY A 246 -4.72 37.31 10.07
C GLY A 246 -3.25 37.08 9.70
N ARG A 247 -2.51 38.18 9.58
CA ARG A 247 -1.04 38.08 9.53
C ARG A 247 -0.46 38.22 10.91
N GLU A 248 0.33 37.24 11.33
CA GLU A 248 1.10 37.31 12.55
C GLU A 248 2.43 38.05 12.35
N LEU A 249 2.87 38.81 13.36
CA LEU A 249 4.24 39.31 13.47
C LEU A 249 4.79 38.96 14.85
N MET A 250 5.89 38.22 14.84
CA MET A 250 6.50 37.63 16.04
C MET A 250 7.78 38.35 16.45
N PHE A 251 8.00 38.44 17.76
CA PHE A 251 9.18 38.99 18.41
C PHE A 251 9.71 38.01 19.46
N SER A 252 11.00 38.08 19.77
CA SER A 252 11.57 37.38 20.93
C SER A 252 11.72 38.34 22.11
N PHE A 253 11.69 37.84 23.34
CA PHE A 253 12.01 38.58 24.55
C PHE A 253 12.63 37.63 25.59
N THR A 254 13.95 37.71 25.79
CA THR A 254 14.61 37.02 26.91
C THR A 254 14.55 37.88 28.17
N ALA A 255 13.90 37.40 29.21
CA ALA A 255 13.64 38.20 30.41
C ALA A 255 14.93 38.51 31.19
N PRO A 256 15.30 39.79 31.42
CA PRO A 256 16.57 40.16 32.06
C PRO A 256 16.57 39.92 33.58
N SER A 257 15.39 39.82 34.19
CA SER A 257 15.15 39.50 35.60
C SER A 257 13.92 38.59 35.72
N SER A 258 13.63 38.10 36.93
CA SER A 258 12.34 37.48 37.22
C SER A 258 11.38 38.54 37.75
N GLY A 259 10.08 38.42 37.45
CA GLY A 259 9.06 39.38 37.86
C GLY A 259 7.81 39.31 37.00
N ILE A 260 6.88 40.24 37.22
CA ILE A 260 5.68 40.36 36.39
C ILE A 260 6.07 41.11 35.11
N ALA A 261 6.23 40.39 34.01
CA ALA A 261 6.38 40.99 32.69
C ALA A 261 5.02 41.45 32.15
N SER A 262 5.05 42.46 31.30
CA SER A 262 3.88 42.92 30.55
C SER A 262 4.28 43.42 29.18
N VAL A 263 3.50 43.04 28.18
CA VAL A 263 3.55 43.65 26.85
C VAL A 263 2.17 44.23 26.54
N ALA A 264 2.16 45.41 25.94
CA ALA A 264 0.95 46.09 25.50
C ALA A 264 1.10 46.61 24.08
N ILE A 265 0.09 46.39 23.25
CA ILE A 265 -0.04 47.04 21.93
C ILE A 265 -1.13 48.10 21.98
N SER A 266 -0.92 49.18 21.23
CA SER A 266 -1.74 50.38 21.34
C SER A 266 -1.79 51.18 20.05
N GLY A 267 -2.91 51.88 19.83
CA GLY A 267 -3.12 52.67 18.62
C GLY A 267 -3.32 51.82 17.36
N LEU A 268 -3.94 50.66 17.53
CA LEU A 268 -4.28 49.69 16.47
C LEU A 268 -5.12 50.35 15.37
N SER A 269 -4.89 50.00 14.11
CA SER A 269 -5.75 50.42 12.99
C SER A 269 -6.91 49.46 12.68
N ASP A 270 -6.75 48.17 13.02
CA ASP A 270 -7.63 47.04 12.68
C ASP A 270 -7.70 46.05 13.87
N ASP A 271 -8.45 44.95 13.78
CA ASP A 271 -8.67 43.99 14.89
C ASP A 271 -7.43 43.09 15.12
N LEU A 272 -6.55 43.46 16.06
CA LEU A 272 -5.29 42.75 16.36
C LEU A 272 -5.24 42.24 17.81
N ASP A 273 -5.06 40.93 17.95
CA ASP A 273 -4.87 40.23 19.22
C ASP A 273 -3.38 40.14 19.60
N LEU A 274 -3.13 39.90 20.88
CA LEU A 274 -1.79 39.84 21.48
C LEU A 274 -1.60 38.52 22.24
N LEU A 275 -0.57 37.76 21.88
CA LEU A 275 -0.23 36.49 22.50
C LEU A 275 1.22 36.48 23.01
N VAL A 276 1.45 35.76 24.10
CA VAL A 276 2.78 35.50 24.66
C VAL A 276 2.90 34.02 25.00
N ILE A 277 3.93 33.38 24.44
CA ILE A 277 4.26 31.97 24.64
C ILE A 277 5.69 31.79 25.12
N GLU A 278 5.96 30.71 25.86
CA GLU A 278 7.30 30.36 26.35
C GLU A 278 8.10 29.60 25.27
N ASP A 279 9.39 29.91 25.15
CA ASP A 279 10.30 29.20 24.24
C ASP A 279 10.54 27.76 24.72
N THR A 280 9.93 26.80 24.03
CA THR A 280 10.07 25.37 24.30
C THR A 280 11.18 24.68 23.49
N GLY A 281 12.05 25.47 22.82
CA GLY A 281 13.14 24.99 21.97
C GLY A 281 13.11 25.52 20.54
N GLY A 282 12.53 26.71 20.33
CA GLY A 282 12.31 27.34 19.03
C GLY A 282 11.08 26.83 18.28
N ILE A 283 10.25 25.97 18.88
CA ILE A 283 9.07 25.36 18.25
C ILE A 283 7.80 26.16 18.57
N CYS A 284 7.06 26.51 17.51
CA CYS A 284 5.76 27.18 17.55
C CYS A 284 4.71 26.27 16.91
N ASN A 285 4.36 25.18 17.59
CA ASN A 285 3.27 24.31 17.14
C ASN A 285 1.91 24.84 17.66
N PRO A 286 0.98 25.30 16.78
CA PRO A 286 -0.37 25.70 17.20
C PRO A 286 -1.17 24.63 17.97
N ALA A 287 -0.83 23.34 17.76
CA ALA A 287 -1.54 22.21 18.35
C ALA A 287 -0.95 21.67 19.68
N ASP A 288 0.16 22.23 20.18
CA ASP A 288 0.76 21.84 21.46
C ASP A 288 0.71 22.97 22.50
N SER A 289 -0.21 22.84 23.46
CA SER A 289 -0.35 23.57 24.74
C SER A 289 0.93 24.04 25.46
N LEU A 290 2.08 23.45 25.18
CA LEU A 290 3.31 23.50 25.98
C LEU A 290 3.90 24.92 26.13
N GLY A 291 3.65 25.81 25.16
CA GLY A 291 4.09 27.21 25.22
C GLY A 291 3.08 28.17 25.85
N CYS A 292 1.83 27.77 26.10
CA CYS A 292 0.73 28.71 26.38
C CYS A 292 0.78 29.29 27.82
N ILE A 293 1.04 30.59 27.95
CA ILE A 293 1.21 31.25 29.26
C ILE A 293 -0.11 31.78 29.81
N PHE A 294 -0.38 31.53 31.10
CA PHE A 294 -1.52 32.12 31.80
C PHE A 294 -1.37 33.65 31.91
N GLY A 295 -2.36 34.39 31.38
CA GLY A 295 -2.29 35.85 31.24
C GLY A 295 -1.49 36.34 30.02
N GLY A 296 -0.96 35.41 29.21
CA GLY A 296 -0.23 35.71 27.98
C GLY A 296 -1.12 36.09 26.78
N TYR A 297 -2.43 35.84 26.82
CA TYR A 297 -3.37 36.20 25.75
C TYR A 297 -4.24 37.40 26.14
N SER A 298 -4.44 38.31 25.18
CA SER A 298 -5.38 39.42 25.21
C SER A 298 -5.99 39.60 23.81
N GLY A 299 -7.31 39.67 23.72
CA GLY A 299 -8.04 39.99 22.50
C GLY A 299 -9.34 40.74 22.79
N ASN A 300 -9.28 42.08 22.80
CA ASN A 300 -10.44 42.96 22.94
C ASN A 300 -10.88 43.47 21.56
N ALA A 301 -11.95 42.89 21.02
CA ALA A 301 -12.42 43.12 19.66
C ALA A 301 -12.39 44.59 19.15
N GLY A 302 -11.78 44.77 17.99
CA GLY A 302 -11.58 46.01 17.24
C GLY A 302 -10.28 46.72 17.62
N THR A 303 -10.25 48.03 17.42
CA THR A 303 -9.07 48.88 17.67
C THR A 303 -8.88 49.26 19.14
N ALA A 304 -9.01 48.27 20.03
CA ALA A 304 -8.71 48.41 21.45
C ALA A 304 -7.18 48.49 21.69
N ASN A 305 -6.77 48.47 22.96
CA ASN A 305 -5.37 48.32 23.34
C ASN A 305 -5.23 47.01 24.12
N GLU A 306 -4.41 46.09 23.62
CA GLU A 306 -4.19 44.80 24.26
C GLU A 306 -3.10 44.85 25.32
N LEU A 307 -3.22 44.00 26.34
CA LEU A 307 -2.30 43.95 27.48
C LEU A 307 -2.18 42.52 28.03
N ALA A 308 -1.08 41.84 27.69
CA ALA A 308 -0.71 40.56 28.29
C ALA A 308 0.20 40.78 29.51
N ARG A 309 0.07 39.93 30.53
CA ARG A 309 0.88 39.97 31.77
C ARG A 309 1.18 38.55 32.27
N TRP A 310 2.44 38.27 32.59
CA TRP A 310 2.88 36.95 33.04
C TRP A 310 4.01 37.00 34.05
N ASP A 311 4.16 35.94 34.84
CA ASP A 311 5.31 35.73 35.72
C ASP A 311 6.50 35.24 34.89
N ALA A 312 7.38 36.17 34.49
CA ALA A 312 8.57 35.89 33.71
C ALA A 312 9.73 35.41 34.61
N VAL A 313 10.53 34.48 34.08
CA VAL A 313 11.70 33.90 34.74
C VAL A 313 12.98 34.40 34.08
N GLN A 314 13.97 34.81 34.89
CA GLN A 314 15.23 35.36 34.40
C GLN A 314 15.96 34.38 33.46
N GLY A 315 16.28 34.85 32.25
CA GLY A 315 16.99 34.07 31.23
C GLY A 315 16.11 33.16 30.39
N THR A 316 14.81 33.05 30.68
CA THR A 316 13.83 32.39 29.81
C THR A 316 13.48 33.32 28.64
N THR A 317 13.37 32.74 27.44
CA THR A 317 12.88 33.43 26.24
C THR A 317 11.39 33.24 26.10
N TYR A 318 10.71 34.30 25.70
CA TYR A 318 9.29 34.36 25.40
C TYR A 318 9.11 34.85 23.97
N TYR A 319 8.22 34.24 23.21
CA TYR A 319 7.78 34.79 21.93
C TYR A 319 6.53 35.63 22.16
N ILE A 320 6.57 36.87 21.68
CA ILE A 320 5.45 37.80 21.68
C ILE A 320 4.93 37.83 20.25
N VAL A 321 3.64 37.56 20.07
CA VAL A 321 2.97 37.52 18.77
C VAL A 321 1.88 38.58 18.76
N VAL A 322 1.81 39.35 17.68
CA VAL A 322 0.67 40.20 17.36
C VAL A 322 0.05 39.65 16.09
N ASP A 323 -1.24 39.34 16.14
CA ASP A 323 -1.94 38.57 15.12
C ASP A 323 -3.33 39.16 14.83
N GLY A 324 -3.92 38.87 13.68
CA GLY A 324 -5.21 39.45 13.27
C GLY A 324 -6.40 38.52 13.52
N TYR A 325 -7.52 39.08 13.98
CA TYR A 325 -8.78 38.36 14.05
C TYR A 325 -9.52 38.43 12.71
N GLY A 326 -9.78 37.29 12.07
CA GLY A 326 -10.29 37.25 10.69
C GLY A 326 -9.19 37.55 9.67
N ASP A 327 -9.48 38.32 8.60
CA ASP A 327 -8.46 38.74 7.61
C ASP A 327 -7.71 40.04 8.03
N ASP A 328 -7.96 40.55 9.24
CA ASP A 328 -7.50 41.89 9.67
C ASP A 328 -5.97 41.94 9.85
N CYS A 329 -5.39 43.10 9.51
CA CYS A 329 -3.95 43.34 9.60
C CYS A 329 -3.66 44.85 9.57
N GLY A 330 -2.84 45.36 10.50
CA GLY A 330 -2.80 46.79 10.81
C GLY A 330 -1.51 47.29 11.48
N GLU A 331 -1.44 48.61 11.63
CA GLU A 331 -0.37 49.32 12.36
C GLU A 331 -0.64 49.32 13.86
N TYR A 332 0.41 49.24 14.69
CA TYR A 332 0.32 49.31 16.15
C TYR A 332 1.62 49.84 16.79
N THR A 333 1.56 50.23 18.06
CA THR A 333 2.74 50.53 18.89
C THR A 333 2.82 49.59 20.08
N LEU A 334 3.84 48.74 20.08
CA LEU A 334 4.15 47.73 21.10
C LEU A 334 5.11 48.29 22.14
N ASN A 335 4.84 48.02 23.42
CA ASN A 335 5.68 48.38 24.56
C ASN A 335 5.85 47.16 25.47
N VAL A 336 7.07 46.85 25.89
CA VAL A 336 7.36 45.72 26.81
C VAL A 336 8.15 46.17 28.04
N GLU A 337 7.68 45.78 29.23
CA GLU A 337 8.25 46.12 30.53
C GLU A 337 8.28 44.88 31.44
N ILE A 338 9.15 44.88 32.46
CA ILE A 338 9.10 43.90 33.55
C ILE A 338 9.19 44.59 34.91
N PHE A 339 8.23 44.26 35.78
CA PHE A 339 8.14 44.73 37.15
C PHE A 339 8.66 43.62 38.07
N THR A 340 9.92 43.71 38.51
CA THR A 340 10.44 42.84 39.56
C THR A 340 9.91 43.32 40.93
N PRO A 341 9.01 42.57 41.60
CA PRO A 341 8.51 42.95 42.92
C PRO A 341 9.64 42.85 43.95
N CYS A 342 10.07 43.98 44.49
CA CYS A 342 11.17 44.02 45.44
C CYS A 342 10.69 43.65 46.86
N VAL A 343 11.40 42.72 47.52
CA VAL A 343 11.19 42.45 48.94
C VAL A 343 11.86 43.56 49.75
N LEU A 344 11.08 44.59 50.09
CA LEU A 344 11.47 45.57 51.10
C LEU A 344 11.22 44.96 52.49
N ASP A 345 12.27 44.77 53.28
CA ASP A 345 12.11 44.53 54.72
C ASP A 345 11.72 45.83 55.44
N CYS A 346 10.87 45.73 56.47
CA CYS A 346 10.57 46.88 57.32
C CYS A 346 11.84 47.30 58.09
N PRO A 347 12.02 48.61 58.38
CA PRO A 347 13.16 49.10 59.16
C PRO A 347 13.18 48.48 60.57
N GLU A 348 14.33 48.49 61.23
CA GLU A 348 14.51 47.85 62.54
C GLU A 348 13.51 48.36 63.59
N GLY A 349 12.60 47.47 64.02
CA GLY A 349 11.53 47.76 64.97
C GLY A 349 10.14 47.94 64.32
N GLY A 350 10.06 48.14 63.00
CA GLY A 350 8.80 48.26 62.28
C GLY A 350 8.18 46.91 61.91
N VAL A 351 6.86 46.85 61.86
CA VAL A 351 6.09 45.63 61.54
C VAL A 351 5.30 45.76 60.23
N PRO A 352 5.19 44.69 59.40
CA PRO A 352 4.37 44.73 58.19
C PRO A 352 2.88 44.90 58.52
N GLU A 353 2.22 45.87 57.89
CA GLU A 353 0.81 46.19 58.19
C GLU A 353 -0.21 45.16 57.66
N GLY A 354 0.24 44.25 56.80
CA GLY A 354 -0.61 43.20 56.21
C GLY A 354 -1.31 43.62 54.92
N GLU A 355 -0.98 44.79 54.37
CA GLU A 355 -1.46 45.24 53.05
C GLU A 355 -1.00 44.31 51.91
N PRO A 356 -1.81 44.18 50.84
CA PRO A 356 -1.39 43.50 49.61
C PRO A 356 -0.33 44.31 48.84
N PRO A 357 0.38 43.71 47.87
CA PRO A 357 1.26 44.44 46.95
C PRO A 357 0.51 45.55 46.20
N CYS A 358 1.16 46.71 46.05
CA CYS A 358 0.53 47.87 45.42
C CYS A 358 0.28 47.66 43.93
N VAL A 359 -0.96 47.89 43.51
CA VAL A 359 -1.43 47.80 42.11
C VAL A 359 -2.09 49.12 41.72
N ASP A 360 -2.19 49.38 40.41
CA ASP A 360 -2.92 50.54 39.92
C ASP A 360 -4.39 50.49 40.34
N GLY A 361 -4.95 51.66 40.68
CA GLY A 361 -6.30 51.78 41.23
C GLY A 361 -6.49 51.35 42.70
N TYR A 362 -5.44 50.96 43.45
CA TYR A 362 -5.57 50.66 44.89
C TYR A 362 -6.01 51.90 45.69
N ILE A 363 -7.14 51.80 46.39
CA ILE A 363 -7.64 52.84 47.30
C ILE A 363 -7.21 52.47 48.72
N ASP A 364 -6.19 53.17 49.22
CA ASP A 364 -5.76 53.14 50.63
C ASP A 364 -6.95 53.44 51.56
N GLN A 365 -7.10 52.61 52.60
CA GLN A 365 -8.09 52.78 53.68
C GLN A 365 -7.44 52.88 55.07
N PHE A 366 -6.12 52.73 55.17
CA PHE A 366 -5.36 52.66 56.42
C PHE A 366 -4.02 53.42 56.35
N ASN A 367 -4.04 54.62 56.94
CA ASN A 367 -2.87 55.35 57.44
C ASN A 367 -1.68 55.63 56.51
N GLY A 368 -1.88 55.69 55.19
CA GLY A 368 -0.95 56.36 54.27
C GLY A 368 -0.01 55.43 53.52
N GLY A 369 -0.50 54.25 53.12
CA GLY A 369 0.20 53.32 52.24
C GLY A 369 0.36 53.86 50.81
N CYS A 370 0.29 52.98 49.82
CA CYS A 370 0.41 53.39 48.41
C CYS A 370 -0.70 54.38 48.02
N ASN A 371 -0.31 55.47 47.35
CA ASN A 371 -1.08 56.70 47.05
C ASN A 371 -1.10 57.81 48.14
N SER A 372 -0.23 57.74 49.15
CA SER A 372 0.12 58.89 50.01
C SER A 372 1.16 59.85 49.39
N GLU A 373 1.28 61.10 49.88
CA GLU A 373 2.35 62.02 49.46
C GLU A 373 3.69 61.59 50.06
N GLY A 374 4.60 61.04 49.25
CA GLY A 374 5.96 60.70 49.67
C GLY A 374 6.66 59.65 48.81
N TRP A 375 5.91 58.82 48.08
CA TRP A 375 6.47 57.81 47.18
C TRP A 375 7.29 58.46 46.06
N THR A 376 8.53 58.00 45.89
CA THR A 376 9.41 58.43 44.80
C THR A 376 9.46 57.29 43.77
N LEU A 377 9.16 57.59 42.51
CA LEU A 377 9.36 56.64 41.42
C LEU A 377 10.86 56.37 41.27
N VAL A 378 11.32 55.21 41.73
CA VAL A 378 12.72 54.80 41.57
C VAL A 378 12.92 54.51 40.09
N GLN A 379 13.71 55.36 39.43
CA GLN A 379 14.05 55.20 38.03
C GLN A 379 14.69 53.82 37.80
N GLY A 380 14.42 53.22 36.64
CA GLY A 380 14.73 51.82 36.38
C GLY A 380 16.20 51.44 36.53
N ASP A 381 16.46 50.14 36.56
CA ASP A 381 17.83 49.63 36.54
C ASP A 381 18.55 49.91 35.20
N GLU A 382 19.81 49.50 35.10
CA GLU A 382 20.67 49.77 33.94
C GLU A 382 20.18 49.14 32.62
N PHE A 383 19.11 48.34 32.67
CA PHE A 383 18.42 47.74 31.51
C PHE A 383 17.08 48.41 31.19
N GLY A 384 16.71 49.48 31.91
CA GLY A 384 15.52 50.30 31.64
C GLY A 384 14.24 49.88 32.35
N CYS A 385 14.25 48.82 33.17
CA CYS A 385 13.02 48.23 33.71
C CYS A 385 12.44 49.00 34.90
N ALA A 386 11.12 49.27 34.87
CA ALA A 386 10.41 50.00 35.92
C ALA A 386 10.27 49.19 37.22
N ARG A 387 10.88 49.68 38.32
CA ARG A 387 10.80 49.05 39.64
C ARG A 387 9.80 49.76 40.54
N ILE A 388 8.58 49.24 40.61
CA ILE A 388 7.59 49.66 41.61
C ILE A 388 7.97 49.02 42.95
N CYS A 389 8.34 49.85 43.92
CA CYS A 389 8.84 49.43 45.23
C CYS A 389 8.11 50.16 46.36
N GLY A 390 7.31 49.43 47.12
CA GLY A 390 6.64 49.93 48.32
C GLY A 390 6.16 48.80 49.22
N ARG A 391 6.23 49.02 50.53
CA ARG A 391 5.65 48.16 51.57
C ARG A 391 5.30 49.05 52.76
N SER A 392 4.04 49.01 53.21
CA SER A 392 3.65 49.77 54.39
C SER A 392 4.06 49.05 55.67
N CYS A 393 4.62 49.81 56.62
CA CYS A 393 5.21 49.33 57.88
C CYS A 393 4.92 50.34 59.00
N THR A 394 4.43 49.86 60.15
CA THR A 394 4.22 50.66 61.37
C THR A 394 5.38 50.58 62.35
#